data_AF-A0A0G1G2T4-F1
#
_entry.id   AF-A0A0G1G2T4-F1
#
_cell.length_a   1.000
_cell.length_b   1.000
_cell.length_c   1.000
_cell.angle_alpha   90.00
_cell.angle_beta   90.00
_cell.angle_gamma   90.00
#
_symmetry.space_group_name_H-M   'P 1'
#
loop_
_entity.id
_entity.type
_entity.pdbx_description
1 polymer ?
#
loop_
_entity_poly.entity_id
_entity_poly.type
_entity_poly.pdbx_seq_one_letter_code
_entity_poly.pdbx_strand_id
1 'polypeptide(L)'
;MKNIHQKIISDILKARPKNQVEFLKLKKKFSGKYNLAPVTNATLIKAYGQILPQGKKRQNLSSWLTKRKTRTLSGVTPLTVLTKPYPCPGRCLYCPQEPGMPKSYL
;
A
#
# COMPACT_ATOMS: atom_id res chain seq x y z
N MET A 1 9.90 22.50 14.41
CA MET A 1 11.10 22.01 13.69
C MET A 1 10.67 21.24 12.44
N LYS A 2 11.10 21.64 11.23
CA LYS A 2 10.69 20.95 10.00
C LYS A 2 11.50 19.68 9.78
N ASN A 3 10.83 18.53 9.88
CA ASN A 3 11.42 17.20 9.68
C ASN A 3 11.96 17.08 8.23
N ILE A 4 13.05 16.34 7.99
CA ILE A 4 13.72 16.32 6.66
C ILE A 4 12.75 15.84 5.57
N HIS A 5 11.86 14.90 5.90
CA HIS A 5 10.79 14.44 5.01
C HIS A 5 9.81 15.55 4.60
N GLN A 6 9.58 16.54 5.45
CA GLN A 6 8.73 17.68 5.11
C GLN A 6 9.41 18.61 4.09
N LYS A 7 10.73 18.80 4.20
CA LYS A 7 11.51 19.55 3.19
C LYS A 7 11.44 18.86 1.83
N ILE A 8 11.63 17.54 1.80
CA ILE A 8 11.52 16.73 0.56
C ILE A 8 10.14 16.91 -0.10
N ILE A 9 9.05 16.80 0.66
CA ILE A 9 7.71 17.01 0.12
C ILE A 9 7.53 18.45 -0.40
N SER A 10 8.04 19.45 0.33
CA SER A 10 7.95 20.84 -0.11
C SER A 10 8.71 21.09 -1.42
N ASP A 11 9.86 20.46 -1.62
CA ASP A 11 10.64 20.54 -2.84
C ASP A 11 9.95 19.82 -4.00
N ILE A 12 9.35 18.65 -3.74
CA ILE A 12 8.55 17.91 -4.73
C ILE A 12 7.32 18.73 -5.16
N LEU A 13 6.67 19.44 -4.23
CA LEU A 13 5.52 20.30 -4.53
C LEU A 13 5.91 21.50 -5.41
N LYS A 14 7.11 22.05 -5.21
CA LYS A 14 7.68 23.12 -6.06
C LYS A 14 8.05 22.61 -7.45
N ALA A 15 8.66 21.42 -7.53
CA ALA A 15 9.09 20.81 -8.79
C ALA A 15 7.92 20.40 -9.72
N ARG A 16 6.71 20.22 -9.18
CA ARG A 16 5.48 19.90 -9.93
C ARG A 16 5.66 18.78 -10.98
N PRO A 17 5.97 17.53 -10.56
CA PRO A 17 6.05 16.42 -11.50
C PRO A 17 4.74 16.24 -12.27
N LYS A 18 4.85 15.99 -13.58
CA LYS A 18 3.70 15.76 -14.47
C LYS A 18 3.28 14.29 -14.47
N ASN A 19 4.25 13.38 -14.35
CA ASN A 19 4.03 11.92 -14.44
C ASN A 19 4.63 11.16 -13.25
N GLN A 20 4.13 9.94 -13.00
CA GLN A 20 4.62 9.06 -11.92
C GLN A 20 6.13 8.74 -12.06
N VAL A 21 6.61 8.56 -13.29
CA VAL A 21 8.04 8.31 -13.58
C VAL A 21 8.91 9.49 -13.13
N GLU A 22 8.46 10.71 -13.41
CA GLU A 22 9.17 11.94 -13.03
C GLU A 22 9.18 12.10 -11.51
N PHE A 23 8.06 11.80 -10.84
CA PHE A 23 7.98 11.76 -9.38
C PHE A 23 8.98 10.77 -8.77
N LEU A 24 9.11 9.56 -9.32
CA LEU A 24 10.08 8.56 -8.84
C LEU A 24 11.53 9.03 -9.04
N LYS A 25 11.84 9.66 -10.18
CA LYS A 25 13.16 10.26 -10.45
C LYS A 25 13.48 11.37 -9.44
N LEU A 26 12.53 12.28 -9.20
CA LEU A 26 12.68 13.35 -8.21
C LEU A 26 12.87 12.80 -6.80
N LYS A 27 12.10 11.79 -6.40
CA LYS A 27 12.24 11.13 -5.11
C LYS A 27 13.66 10.55 -4.92
N LYS A 28 14.21 9.89 -5.94
CA LYS A 28 15.59 9.36 -5.92
C LYS A 28 16.61 10.50 -5.82
N LYS A 29 16.43 11.56 -6.62
CA LYS A 29 17.31 12.74 -6.62
C LYS A 29 17.33 13.44 -5.25
N PHE A 30 16.18 13.63 -4.62
CA PHE A 30 16.10 14.25 -3.30
C PHE A 30 16.64 13.33 -2.20
N SER A 31 16.44 12.01 -2.29
CA SER A 31 17.06 11.05 -1.36
C SER A 31 18.59 11.16 -1.40
N GLY A 32 19.17 11.25 -2.59
CA GLY A 32 20.61 11.47 -2.77
C GLY A 32 21.08 12.83 -2.26
N LYS A 33 20.34 13.90 -2.55
CA LYS A 33 20.69 15.27 -2.08
C LYS A 33 20.75 15.39 -0.56
N TYR A 34 19.84 14.71 0.14
CA TYR A 34 19.79 14.73 1.61
C TYR A 34 20.59 13.58 2.25
N ASN A 35 21.34 12.81 1.46
CA ASN A 35 22.13 11.65 1.89
C ASN A 35 21.34 10.66 2.76
N LEU A 36 20.09 10.39 2.36
CA LEU A 36 19.15 9.54 3.09
C LEU A 36 18.98 8.19 2.39
N ALA A 37 18.79 7.15 3.22
CA ALA A 37 18.24 5.89 2.78
C ALA A 37 16.92 6.11 2.00
N PRO A 38 16.59 5.24 1.03
CA PRO A 38 15.44 5.42 0.17
C PRO A 38 14.14 5.61 0.98
N VAL A 39 13.59 6.81 0.91
CA VAL A 39 12.43 7.20 1.72
C VAL A 39 11.22 6.34 1.36
N THR A 40 10.53 5.77 2.34
CA THR A 40 9.32 5.00 2.10
C THR A 40 8.14 5.89 1.70
N ASN A 41 7.18 5.37 0.94
CA ASN A 41 5.98 6.13 0.62
C ASN A 41 5.14 6.44 1.87
N ALA A 42 5.15 5.55 2.89
CA ALA A 42 4.41 5.74 4.13
C ALA A 42 4.87 6.98 4.91
N THR A 43 6.19 7.17 5.02
CA THR A 43 6.75 8.36 5.70
C THR A 43 6.44 9.65 4.92
N LEU A 44 6.49 9.59 3.59
CA LEU A 44 6.10 10.71 2.72
C LEU A 44 4.62 11.05 2.82
N ILE A 45 3.72 10.06 2.92
CA ILE A 45 2.28 10.29 3.13
C ILE A 45 2.04 11.01 4.46
N LYS A 46 2.70 10.57 5.54
CA LYS A 46 2.60 11.21 6.86
C LYS A 46 3.09 12.66 6.81
N ALA A 47 4.26 12.90 6.20
CA ALA A 47 4.80 14.25 6.02
C ALA A 47 3.91 15.13 5.13
N TYR A 48 3.34 14.57 4.07
CA TYR A 48 2.41 15.26 3.17
C TYR A 48 1.14 15.71 3.90
N GLY A 49 0.57 14.84 4.74
CA GLY A 49 -0.61 15.16 5.55
C GLY A 49 -0.37 16.25 6.60
N GLN A 50 0.86 16.38 7.13
CA GLN A 50 1.22 17.43 8.09
C GLN A 50 1.41 18.81 7.45
N ILE A 51 1.73 18.87 6.16
CA ILE A 51 2.04 20.13 5.45
C ILE A 51 0.80 20.75 4.80
N LEU A 52 -0.17 19.93 4.38
CA LEU A 52 -1.38 20.42 3.71
C LEU A 52 -2.61 20.28 4.60
N PRO A 53 -3.29 21.39 4.97
CA PRO A 53 -4.57 21.32 5.65
C PRO A 53 -5.64 20.68 4.75
N GLN A 54 -6.68 20.12 5.38
CA GLN A 54 -7.82 19.49 4.70
C GLN A 54 -8.43 20.51 3.70
N GLY A 55 -8.28 20.25 2.39
CA GLY A 55 -8.83 21.11 1.33
C GLY A 55 -7.87 21.46 0.18
N LYS A 56 -6.54 21.44 0.39
CA LYS A 56 -5.54 21.76 -0.69
C LYS A 56 -4.79 20.54 -1.23
N LYS A 57 -5.32 19.32 -1.01
CA LYS A 57 -4.67 18.08 -1.47
C LYS A 57 -4.63 18.05 -3.00
N ARG A 58 -3.43 17.88 -3.57
CA ARG A 58 -3.24 17.64 -5.00
C ARG A 58 -3.54 16.16 -5.27
N GLN A 59 -4.67 15.89 -5.95
CA GLN A 59 -5.13 14.53 -6.26
C GLN A 59 -4.06 13.64 -6.92
N ASN A 60 -3.24 14.22 -7.82
CA ASN A 60 -2.20 13.48 -8.54
C ASN A 60 -1.04 13.03 -7.63
N LEU A 61 -0.66 13.83 -6.63
CA LEU A 61 0.45 13.45 -5.75
C LEU A 61 0.01 12.37 -4.75
N SER A 62 -1.22 12.49 -4.24
CA SER A 62 -1.79 11.46 -3.35
C SER A 62 -1.93 10.11 -4.04
N SER A 63 -2.29 10.07 -5.32
CA SER A 63 -2.40 8.81 -6.07
C SER A 63 -1.03 8.15 -6.28
N TRP A 64 0.03 8.90 -6.60
CA TRP A 64 1.38 8.35 -6.75
C TRP A 64 2.02 7.90 -5.44
N LEU A 65 1.66 8.54 -4.33
CA LEU A 65 2.11 8.13 -3.00
C LEU A 65 1.40 6.85 -2.53
N THR A 66 0.18 6.59 -3.00
CA THR A 66 -0.63 5.44 -2.62
C THR A 66 -0.05 4.15 -3.20
N LYS A 67 0.37 3.22 -2.32
CA LYS A 67 1.05 1.97 -2.71
C LYS A 67 0.14 0.96 -3.42
N ARG A 68 -1.14 0.89 -3.04
CA ARG A 68 -2.15 0.02 -3.64
C ARG A 68 -3.43 0.81 -3.82
N LYS A 69 -4.01 0.78 -5.02
CA LYS A 69 -5.39 1.24 -5.23
C LYS A 69 -6.34 0.40 -4.36
N THR A 70 -7.57 0.88 -4.18
CA THR A 70 -8.62 0.18 -3.41
C THR A 70 -8.65 -1.30 -3.77
N ARG A 71 -8.63 -2.19 -2.77
CA ARG A 71 -8.57 -3.66 -3.00
C ARG A 71 -9.78 -4.16 -3.80
N THR A 72 -10.91 -3.47 -3.69
CA THR A 72 -12.12 -3.72 -4.48
C THR A 72 -12.76 -2.39 -4.88
N LEU A 73 -13.28 -2.33 -6.10
CA LEU A 73 -14.00 -1.15 -6.61
C LEU A 73 -15.40 -1.03 -5.98
N SER A 74 -15.97 -2.15 -5.54
CA SER A 74 -17.30 -2.23 -4.92
C SER A 74 -17.29 -2.00 -3.40
N GLY A 75 -16.12 -1.86 -2.76
CA GLY A 75 -16.01 -1.76 -1.30
C GLY A 75 -16.27 -3.07 -0.53
N VAL A 76 -16.63 -4.15 -1.22
CA VAL A 76 -16.79 -5.49 -0.61
C VAL A 76 -15.41 -6.09 -0.38
N THR A 77 -15.09 -6.50 0.84
CA THR A 77 -13.81 -7.16 1.16
C THR A 77 -14.03 -8.67 1.30
N PRO A 78 -13.42 -9.51 0.43
CA PRO A 78 -13.55 -10.95 0.58
C PRO A 78 -12.85 -11.40 1.85
N LEU A 79 -13.59 -12.07 2.73
CA LEU A 79 -13.07 -12.71 3.94
C LEU A 79 -13.30 -14.21 3.80
N THR A 80 -12.22 -14.95 3.57
CA THR A 80 -12.25 -16.42 3.50
C THR A 80 -12.07 -16.99 4.89
N VAL A 81 -13.04 -17.79 5.34
CA VAL A 81 -12.98 -18.52 6.61
C VAL A 81 -13.05 -20.02 6.31
N LEU A 82 -12.36 -20.81 7.12
CA LEU A 82 -12.44 -22.27 7.10
C LEU A 82 -13.20 -22.74 8.33
N THR A 83 -14.07 -23.72 8.15
CA THR A 83 -14.74 -24.41 9.26
C THR A 83 -13.79 -25.45 9.87
N LYS A 84 -14.10 -25.91 11.10
CA LYS A 84 -13.38 -27.04 11.67
C LYS A 84 -13.55 -28.28 10.78
N PRO A 85 -12.52 -29.16 10.68
CA PRO A 85 -12.68 -30.44 9.99
C PRO A 85 -13.87 -31.23 10.57
N TYR A 86 -14.73 -31.74 9.69
CA TYR A 86 -15.87 -32.57 10.07
C TYR A 86 -15.79 -33.93 9.37
N PRO A 87 -16.09 -35.04 10.06
CA PRO A 87 -16.04 -36.36 9.45
C PRO A 87 -17.06 -36.47 8.31
N CYS A 88 -16.59 -36.93 7.15
CA CYS A 88 -17.45 -37.23 6.00
C CYS A 88 -18.05 -38.63 6.20
N PRO A 89 -19.37 -38.83 5.94
CA PRO A 89 -20.00 -40.14 6.07
C PRO A 89 -19.52 -41.17 5.03
N GLY A 90 -18.96 -40.71 3.91
CA GLY A 90 -18.44 -41.57 2.85
C GLY A 90 -16.96 -41.94 3.04
N ARG A 91 -16.59 -43.12 2.54
CA ARG A 91 -15.19 -43.54 2.36
C ARG A 91 -14.86 -43.49 0.87
N CYS A 92 -14.36 -42.35 0.40
CA CYS A 92 -13.95 -42.15 -0.99
C CYS A 92 -12.43 -42.33 -1.14
N LEU A 93 -12.00 -43.03 -2.19
CA LEU A 93 -10.59 -43.31 -2.51
C LEU A 93 -9.76 -42.03 -2.71
N TYR A 94 -10.37 -40.97 -3.25
CA TYR A 94 -9.70 -39.71 -3.57
C TYR A 94 -9.90 -38.62 -2.49
N CYS A 95 -10.47 -38.97 -1.34
CA CYS A 95 -10.74 -37.97 -0.31
C CYS A 95 -9.45 -37.63 0.46
N PRO A 96 -8.98 -36.37 0.45
CA PRO A 96 -7.79 -35.98 1.20
C PRO A 96 -8.03 -36.11 2.71
N GLN A 97 -7.00 -36.51 3.47
CA GLN A 97 -7.06 -36.78 4.91
C GLN A 97 -6.03 -35.95 5.69
N GLU A 98 -5.88 -34.68 5.32
CA GLU A 98 -4.92 -33.80 5.97
C GLU A 98 -5.44 -33.28 7.32
N PRO A 99 -4.63 -33.35 8.39
CA PRO A 99 -5.05 -32.90 9.70
C PRO A 99 -5.28 -31.38 9.72
N GLY A 100 -6.37 -30.96 10.36
CA GLY A 100 -6.68 -29.53 10.53
C GLY A 100 -7.30 -28.83 9.31
N MET A 101 -7.49 -29.55 8.19
CA MET A 101 -8.04 -29.01 6.94
C MET A 101 -9.41 -29.63 6.62
N PRO A 102 -10.41 -28.84 6.17
CA PRO A 102 -11.64 -29.41 5.62
C PRO A 102 -11.36 -30.18 4.33
N LYS A 103 -12.03 -31.33 4.17
CA LYS A 103 -11.91 -32.20 2.98
C LYS A 103 -12.24 -31.50 1.65
N SER A 104 -13.00 -30.41 1.66
CA SER A 104 -13.44 -29.68 0.46
C SER A 104 -12.46 -28.60 -0.03
N TYR A 105 -11.35 -28.38 0.69
CA TYR A 105 -10.38 -27.31 0.40
C TYR A 105 -9.01 -27.81 -0.07
N LEU A 106 -8.89 -29.13 -0.25
CA LEU A 106 -7.72 -29.84 -0.75
C LEU A 106 -8.13 -30.66 -1.98
#